data_AF-A0A2P2I7W4-F1
#
_entry.id   AF-A0A2P2I7W4-F1
#
_cell.length_a   1.000
_cell.length_b   1.000
_cell.length_c   1.000
_cell.angle_alpha   90.00
_cell.angle_beta   90.00
_cell.angle_gamma   90.00
#
_symmetry.space_group_name_H-M   'P 1'
#
loop_
_entity.id
_entity.type
_entity.pdbx_description
1 polymer ?
#
loop_
_entity_poly.entity_id
_entity_poly.type
_entity_poly.pdbx_seq_one_letter_code
_entity_poly.pdbx_strand_id
1 'polypeptide(L)'
;LITDPACHHQHIVMDAVHLQQITCVTLYLLFLVMMQPSLIFVMLLATLLTEGLAGTATTTITPKGPSKEESKKSAKLPPCAACRMLTDTFKKGLERTSRSKFEGGDAAWEEKKMGSYKTSEVRLVEIQENLCSEVDRAQKQCQGLAEDHERLLEEWWHEGQAESLHDWLCIGKLAVCCQAHYYGPDCVPCTGGAEKPCAGHGKCKGDGTRKGNGECQCDDGYNSTLCDSCATGYYESYRDATKLLCSKCYRACNGPCSGAGPKTCAACKDGWRMDTEFGCVDVDECHAMADACTGNQFCINSDGSFSCLRCDKSCDGCDGDGPDMCDNCANSFTYDQDKGMCID
;
A
#
# COMPACT_ATOMS: atom_id res chain seq x y z
N LEU A 1 -55.46 -45.41 28.52
CA LEU A 1 -55.00 -44.07 28.94
C LEU A 1 -54.18 -43.49 27.80
N ILE A 2 -54.66 -42.39 27.21
CA ILE A 2 -53.95 -41.37 26.40
C ILE A 2 -53.44 -41.75 24.98
N THR A 3 -54.11 -41.14 23.98
CA THR A 3 -53.72 -40.55 22.67
C THR A 3 -52.60 -41.11 21.77
N ASP A 4 -52.88 -41.26 20.45
CA ASP A 4 -52.13 -40.62 19.34
C ASP A 4 -52.80 -40.83 17.94
N PRO A 5 -52.49 -40.00 16.90
CA PRO A 5 -53.25 -39.90 15.64
C PRO A 5 -52.53 -40.38 14.34
N ALA A 6 -53.39 -40.58 13.31
CA ALA A 6 -53.29 -40.24 11.88
C ALA A 6 -52.02 -40.46 11.03
N CYS A 7 -52.21 -41.22 9.94
CA CYS A 7 -51.40 -41.20 8.71
C CYS A 7 -52.32 -41.50 7.50
N HIS A 8 -52.42 -40.61 6.50
CA HIS A 8 -52.50 -40.98 5.06
C HIS A 8 -52.55 -39.77 4.08
N HIS A 9 -51.91 -39.99 2.92
CA HIS A 9 -51.85 -39.24 1.65
C HIS A 9 -53.14 -38.60 1.12
N GLN A 10 -53.00 -37.47 0.38
CA GLN A 10 -53.80 -37.27 -0.84
C GLN A 10 -53.17 -36.34 -1.89
N HIS A 11 -53.62 -36.59 -3.13
CA HIS A 11 -53.08 -36.26 -4.44
C HIS A 11 -53.41 -34.87 -4.99
N ILE A 12 -52.60 -34.50 -5.97
CA ILE A 12 -52.72 -33.46 -7.01
C ILE A 12 -54.07 -33.52 -7.76
N VAL A 13 -54.79 -32.40 -7.81
CA VAL A 13 -55.59 -31.94 -8.97
C VAL A 13 -55.56 -30.41 -8.95
N MET A 14 -54.93 -29.78 -9.95
CA MET A 14 -54.97 -28.32 -10.17
C MET A 14 -55.59 -28.07 -11.56
N ASP A 15 -56.66 -27.29 -11.56
CA ASP A 15 -57.58 -27.08 -12.67
C ASP A 15 -56.96 -26.35 -13.87
N ALA A 16 -57.26 -26.88 -15.06
CA ALA A 16 -56.76 -26.48 -16.37
C ALA A 16 -57.39 -25.19 -16.95
N VAL A 17 -57.91 -24.28 -16.13
CA VAL A 17 -58.63 -23.07 -16.61
C VAL A 17 -57.73 -21.82 -16.65
N HIS A 18 -56.60 -21.80 -15.92
CA HIS A 18 -55.80 -20.57 -15.77
C HIS A 18 -54.72 -20.35 -16.85
N LEU A 19 -54.41 -21.37 -17.68
CA LEU A 19 -53.31 -21.31 -18.64
C LEU A 19 -53.70 -20.75 -20.02
N GLN A 20 -54.99 -20.52 -20.28
CA GLN A 20 -55.47 -20.07 -21.58
C GLN A 20 -55.68 -18.54 -21.68
N GLN A 21 -55.57 -17.79 -20.57
CA GLN A 21 -55.67 -16.33 -20.55
C GLN A 21 -54.33 -15.60 -20.55
N ILE A 22 -53.24 -16.23 -20.10
CA ILE A 22 -51.91 -15.58 -19.97
C ILE A 22 -51.18 -15.51 -21.32
N THR A 23 -51.45 -16.44 -22.24
CA THR A 23 -50.82 -16.48 -23.57
C THR A 23 -51.35 -15.40 -24.53
N CYS A 24 -52.62 -14.99 -24.42
CA CYS A 24 -53.19 -13.94 -25.28
C CYS A 24 -52.70 -12.52 -24.92
N VAL A 25 -52.55 -12.21 -23.63
CA VAL A 25 -52.14 -10.86 -23.19
C VAL A 25 -50.67 -10.58 -23.49
N THR A 26 -49.82 -11.60 -23.37
CA THR A 26 -48.38 -11.50 -23.66
C THR A 26 -48.09 -11.40 -25.16
N LEU A 27 -48.83 -12.13 -26.01
CA LEU A 27 -48.73 -12.02 -27.47
C LEU A 27 -49.27 -10.68 -28.00
N TYR A 28 -50.34 -10.12 -27.40
CA TYR A 28 -50.87 -8.80 -27.81
C TYR A 28 -49.93 -7.64 -27.44
N LEU A 29 -49.28 -7.70 -26.27
CA LEU A 29 -48.28 -6.71 -25.85
C LEU A 29 -47.02 -6.75 -26.72
N LEU A 30 -46.54 -7.95 -27.09
CA LEU A 30 -45.40 -8.10 -28.01
C LEU A 30 -45.74 -7.60 -29.43
N PHE A 31 -46.99 -7.75 -29.88
CA PHE A 31 -47.44 -7.26 -31.19
C PHE A 31 -47.52 -5.71 -31.23
N LEU A 32 -47.90 -5.06 -30.12
CA LEU A 32 -47.93 -3.59 -30.02
C LEU A 32 -46.51 -2.97 -30.01
N VAL A 33 -45.53 -3.64 -29.41
CA VAL A 33 -44.14 -3.16 -29.34
C VAL A 33 -43.44 -3.22 -30.72
N MET A 34 -43.87 -4.12 -31.61
CA MET A 34 -43.23 -4.33 -32.92
C MET A 34 -43.78 -3.42 -34.05
N MET A 35 -44.81 -2.60 -33.81
CA MET A 35 -45.53 -1.86 -34.86
C MET A 35 -45.33 -0.32 -34.86
N GLN A 36 -44.57 0.28 -33.95
CA GLN A 36 -44.38 1.75 -33.89
C GLN A 36 -42.98 2.16 -33.37
N PRO A 37 -41.90 2.03 -34.15
CA PRO A 37 -40.55 2.42 -33.73
C PRO A 37 -40.32 3.94 -33.63
N SER A 38 -41.29 4.78 -34.04
CA SER A 38 -41.18 6.24 -34.12
C SER A 38 -41.60 7.01 -32.85
N LEU A 39 -42.23 6.36 -31.86
CA LEU A 39 -42.74 7.04 -30.65
C LEU A 39 -41.80 7.00 -29.44
N ILE A 40 -40.84 6.07 -29.40
CA ILE A 40 -39.89 5.94 -28.27
C ILE A 40 -38.79 7.02 -28.34
N PHE A 41 -38.45 7.49 -29.55
CA PHE A 41 -37.39 8.49 -29.76
C PHE A 41 -37.80 9.92 -29.37
N VAL A 42 -39.10 10.23 -29.36
CA VAL A 42 -39.63 11.56 -29.03
C VAL A 42 -39.68 11.80 -27.51
N MET A 43 -39.85 10.75 -26.71
CA MET A 43 -39.92 10.86 -25.24
C MET A 43 -38.54 10.96 -24.57
N LEU A 44 -37.46 10.56 -25.25
CA LEU A 44 -36.07 10.60 -24.72
C LEU A 44 -35.33 11.91 -24.99
N LEU A 45 -35.84 12.78 -25.88
CA LEU A 45 -35.27 14.11 -26.14
C LEU A 45 -35.98 15.24 -25.36
N ALA A 46 -37.17 15.00 -24.81
CA ALA A 46 -37.94 16.00 -24.07
C ALA A 46 -37.54 16.16 -22.60
N THR A 47 -36.71 15.26 -22.03
CA THR A 47 -36.26 15.34 -20.63
C THR A 47 -34.88 15.98 -20.45
N LEU A 48 -34.24 16.47 -21.53
CA LEU A 48 -32.90 17.05 -21.49
C LEU A 48 -32.81 18.57 -21.75
N LEU A 49 -33.92 19.31 -21.86
CA LEU A 49 -33.87 20.75 -22.21
C LEU A 49 -34.69 21.74 -21.37
N THR A 50 -35.13 21.37 -20.17
CA THR A 50 -35.57 22.34 -19.14
C THR A 50 -35.22 21.72 -17.79
N GLU A 51 -34.20 22.18 -17.05
CA GLU A 51 -34.25 23.42 -16.28
C GLU A 51 -32.82 23.94 -16.00
N GLY A 52 -32.55 25.15 -16.49
CA GLY A 52 -31.57 26.05 -15.90
C GLY A 52 -32.30 27.15 -15.14
N LEU A 53 -31.81 27.43 -13.92
CA LEU A 53 -32.00 28.65 -13.11
C LEU A 53 -33.39 28.94 -12.50
N ALA A 54 -33.58 28.50 -11.25
CA ALA A 54 -34.20 29.33 -10.21
C ALA A 54 -33.71 28.86 -8.83
N GLY A 55 -32.95 29.70 -8.14
CA GLY A 55 -32.43 29.42 -6.80
C GLY A 55 -33.50 29.52 -5.72
N THR A 56 -33.58 28.52 -4.87
CA THR A 56 -34.08 28.64 -3.48
C THR A 56 -33.17 27.80 -2.57
N ALA A 57 -32.57 28.47 -1.59
CA ALA A 57 -31.69 27.85 -0.61
C ALA A 57 -32.51 26.92 0.29
N THR A 58 -32.40 25.61 0.04
CA THR A 58 -32.88 24.58 0.97
C THR A 58 -31.69 23.69 1.28
N THR A 59 -31.10 23.88 2.47
CA THR A 59 -29.96 23.12 2.97
C THR A 59 -30.34 21.66 3.15
N THR A 60 -30.15 20.86 2.09
CA THR A 60 -30.14 19.41 2.18
C THR A 60 -28.77 18.99 2.70
N ILE A 61 -28.68 18.82 4.02
CA ILE A 61 -27.56 18.13 4.66
C ILE A 61 -27.65 16.67 4.22
N THR A 62 -27.00 16.34 3.11
CA THR A 62 -26.59 14.97 2.83
C THR A 62 -25.54 14.61 3.88
N PRO A 63 -25.68 13.50 4.63
CA PRO A 63 -24.61 13.08 5.52
C PRO A 63 -23.45 12.66 4.62
N LYS A 64 -22.47 13.56 4.48
CA LYS A 64 -21.15 13.25 3.97
C LYS A 64 -20.63 12.11 4.86
N GLY A 65 -20.59 10.90 4.32
CA GLY A 65 -19.92 9.78 4.98
C GLY A 65 -18.51 10.24 5.37
N PRO A 66 -17.99 9.78 6.52
CA PRO A 66 -16.78 10.36 7.10
C PRO A 66 -15.66 10.38 6.07
N SER A 67 -14.98 11.52 6.00
CA SER A 67 -13.81 11.68 5.15
C SER A 67 -12.80 10.54 5.40
N LYS A 68 -11.98 10.19 4.40
CA LYS A 68 -10.91 9.17 4.56
C LYS A 68 -9.94 9.46 5.72
N GLU A 69 -9.94 10.69 6.26
CA GLU A 69 -9.21 11.08 7.46
C GLU A 69 -9.95 10.76 8.77
N GLU A 70 -11.27 10.96 8.82
CA GLU A 70 -12.09 10.65 10.00
C GLU A 70 -12.22 9.14 10.24
N SER A 71 -12.26 8.33 9.16
CA SER A 71 -12.30 6.87 9.27
C SER A 71 -10.99 6.24 9.76
N LYS A 72 -9.85 6.95 9.64
CA LYS A 72 -8.57 6.52 10.21
C LYS A 72 -8.45 6.80 11.70
N LYS A 73 -9.08 7.87 12.20
CA LYS A 73 -9.02 8.29 13.61
C LYS A 73 -9.91 7.46 14.55
N SER A 74 -11.00 6.86 14.05
CA SER A 74 -11.95 6.06 14.84
C SER A 74 -11.74 4.54 14.78
N ALA A 75 -10.82 4.06 13.93
CA ALA A 75 -10.63 2.63 13.73
C ALA A 75 -9.93 1.97 14.93
N LYS A 76 -10.69 1.17 15.69
CA LYS A 76 -10.24 0.33 16.81
C LYS A 76 -9.14 -0.64 16.35
N LEU A 77 -8.03 -0.69 17.08
CA LEU A 77 -6.92 -1.59 16.82
C LEU A 77 -7.27 -3.04 17.21
N PRO A 78 -6.73 -4.04 16.48
CA PRO A 78 -6.78 -5.43 16.91
C PRO A 78 -6.18 -5.63 18.32
N PRO A 79 -6.63 -6.64 19.10
CA PRO A 79 -6.20 -6.81 20.49
C PRO A 79 -4.69 -6.86 20.69
N CYS A 80 -3.95 -7.64 19.88
CA CYS A 80 -2.49 -7.68 19.98
C CYS A 80 -1.83 -6.33 19.67
N ALA A 81 -2.32 -5.62 18.65
CA ALA A 81 -1.79 -4.30 18.28
C ALA A 81 -2.06 -3.25 19.37
N ALA A 82 -3.23 -3.31 20.02
CA ALA A 82 -3.56 -2.45 21.15
C ALA A 82 -2.67 -2.75 22.36
N CYS A 83 -2.44 -4.02 22.67
CA CYS A 83 -1.54 -4.41 23.75
C CYS A 83 -0.09 -4.00 23.48
N ARG A 84 0.42 -4.25 22.27
CA ARG A 84 1.75 -3.78 21.83
C ARG A 84 1.90 -2.27 21.98
N MET A 85 0.89 -1.51 21.55
CA MET A 85 0.87 -0.06 21.71
C MET A 85 1.00 0.36 23.18
N LEU A 86 0.25 -0.27 24.09
CA LEU A 86 0.37 0.00 25.52
C LEU A 86 1.79 -0.30 26.02
N THR A 87 2.33 -1.49 25.72
CA THR A 87 3.66 -1.89 26.19
C THR A 87 4.78 -1.03 25.59
N ASP A 88 4.64 -0.57 24.35
CA ASP A 88 5.57 0.35 23.71
C ASP A 88 5.55 1.73 24.35
N THR A 89 4.36 2.25 24.71
CA THR A 89 4.26 3.51 25.45
C THR A 89 4.85 3.42 26.85
N PHE A 90 4.69 2.26 27.52
CA PHE A 90 5.32 2.00 28.80
C PHE A 90 6.84 1.94 28.67
N LYS A 91 7.37 1.28 27.64
CA LYS A 91 8.80 1.24 27.34
C LYS A 91 9.38 2.64 27.08
N LYS A 92 8.68 3.47 26.31
CA LYS A 92 9.06 4.89 26.14
C LYS A 92 9.05 5.64 27.48
N GLY A 93 8.08 5.36 28.35
CA GLY A 93 8.03 5.90 29.71
C GLY A 93 9.25 5.51 30.55
N LEU A 94 9.66 4.24 30.50
CA LEU A 94 10.90 3.75 31.11
C LEU A 94 12.13 4.51 30.57
N GLU A 95 12.22 4.70 29.26
CA GLU A 95 13.33 5.43 28.62
C GLU A 95 13.35 6.91 29.03
N ARG A 96 12.19 7.57 29.07
CA ARG A 96 12.06 8.98 29.46
C ARG A 96 12.42 9.23 30.93
N THR A 97 12.06 8.29 31.81
CA THR A 97 12.38 8.33 33.25
C THR A 97 13.71 7.64 33.57
N SER A 98 14.48 7.19 32.58
CA SER A 98 15.75 6.48 32.81
C SER A 98 16.86 7.40 33.33
N ARG A 99 16.80 8.68 32.94
CA ARG A 99 17.69 9.71 33.46
C ARG A 99 17.01 10.32 34.67
N SER A 100 17.45 9.96 35.87
CA SER A 100 17.03 10.65 37.07
C SER A 100 17.28 12.15 36.85
N LYS A 101 16.27 12.99 37.09
CA LYS A 101 16.48 14.43 37.24
C LYS A 101 17.33 14.63 38.50
N PHE A 102 18.64 14.43 38.41
CA PHE A 102 19.58 14.71 39.48
C PHE A 102 19.78 16.23 39.56
N GLU A 103 18.81 16.91 40.17
CA GLU A 103 18.95 18.27 40.65
C GLU A 103 19.70 18.22 42.00
N GLY A 104 20.99 17.87 41.97
CA GLY A 104 21.96 18.28 42.99
C GLY A 104 22.00 17.55 44.34
N GLY A 105 21.87 16.21 44.40
CA GLY A 105 22.12 15.42 45.61
C GLY A 105 23.03 14.21 45.36
N ASP A 106 23.75 13.75 46.40
CA ASP A 106 24.67 12.60 46.35
C ASP A 106 23.88 11.31 46.00
N ALA A 107 23.88 10.92 44.72
CA ALA A 107 23.12 9.78 44.20
C ALA A 107 23.43 8.46 44.93
N ALA A 108 24.66 8.30 45.41
CA ALA A 108 25.11 7.12 46.17
C ALA A 108 24.50 7.04 47.58
N TRP A 109 24.10 8.17 48.18
CA TRP A 109 23.48 8.21 49.51
C TRP A 109 21.99 7.84 49.44
N GLU A 110 21.28 8.26 48.40
CA GLU A 110 19.86 7.93 48.19
C GLU A 110 19.66 6.45 47.83
N GLU A 111 20.51 5.90 46.98
CA GLU A 111 20.43 4.50 46.52
C GLU A 111 20.59 3.50 47.67
N LYS A 112 21.38 3.86 48.70
CA LYS A 112 21.64 3.01 49.87
C LYS A 112 20.53 3.04 50.92
N LYS A 113 19.60 4.01 50.85
CA LYS A 113 18.63 4.29 51.92
C LYS A 113 17.17 4.22 51.49
N MET A 114 16.86 4.33 50.19
CA MET A 114 15.48 4.46 49.68
C MET A 114 15.11 3.49 48.54
N GLY A 115 15.97 2.53 48.22
CA GLY A 115 15.82 1.68 47.04
C GLY A 115 16.23 2.40 45.76
N SER A 116 16.48 1.65 44.69
CA SER A 116 16.85 2.25 43.40
C SER A 116 15.62 2.95 42.81
N TYR A 117 15.70 4.25 42.48
CA TYR A 117 14.66 4.99 41.74
C TYR A 117 14.20 4.22 40.49
N LYS A 118 15.10 3.42 39.91
CA LYS A 118 14.82 2.51 38.80
C LYS A 118 13.60 1.61 39.03
N THR A 119 13.32 1.20 40.26
CA THR A 119 12.23 0.28 40.61
C THR A 119 11.27 0.87 41.65
N SER A 120 11.32 2.19 41.90
CA SER A 120 10.46 2.83 42.90
C SER A 120 9.03 3.01 42.41
N GLU A 121 8.06 3.02 43.34
CA GLU A 121 6.65 3.32 43.04
C GLU A 121 6.48 4.72 42.43
N VAL A 122 7.28 5.70 42.87
CA VAL A 122 7.28 7.07 42.32
C VAL A 122 7.56 7.05 40.82
N ARG A 123 8.56 6.27 40.38
CA ARG A 123 8.89 6.15 38.96
C ARG A 123 7.76 5.47 38.18
N LEU A 124 7.10 4.47 38.76
CA LEU A 124 5.95 3.80 38.13
C LEU A 124 4.80 4.78 37.89
N VAL A 125 4.46 5.60 38.88
CA VAL A 125 3.41 6.64 38.76
C VAL A 125 3.75 7.65 37.67
N GLU A 126 4.99 8.17 37.64
CA GLU A 126 5.44 9.09 36.58
C GLU A 126 5.31 8.50 35.17
N ILE A 127 5.54 7.19 35.03
CA ILE A 127 5.34 6.45 33.78
C ILE A 127 3.85 6.37 33.44
N GLN A 128 3.03 5.89 34.38
CA GLN A 128 1.60 5.67 34.20
C GLN A 128 0.84 6.96 33.84
N GLU A 129 1.17 8.09 34.46
CA GLU A 129 0.55 9.40 34.18
C GLU A 129 0.70 9.85 32.72
N ASN A 130 1.75 9.38 32.04
CA ASN A 130 2.07 9.79 30.67
C ASN A 130 1.86 8.68 29.64
N LEU A 131 1.33 7.51 30.06
CA LEU A 131 1.01 6.44 29.14
C LEU A 131 0.03 6.93 28.07
N CYS A 132 0.21 6.45 26.84
CA CYS A 132 -0.65 6.76 25.70
C CYS A 132 -0.75 8.26 25.31
N SER A 133 0.00 9.17 25.94
CA SER A 133 -0.09 10.62 25.68
C SER A 133 0.35 11.00 24.25
N GLU A 134 1.37 10.33 23.72
CA GLU A 134 1.95 10.56 22.38
C GLU A 134 1.37 9.65 21.28
N VAL A 135 0.19 9.04 21.51
CA VAL A 135 -0.42 8.10 20.56
C VAL A 135 -1.31 8.84 19.57
N ASP A 136 -0.91 8.85 18.30
CA ASP A 136 -1.68 9.54 17.23
C ASP A 136 -3.00 8.85 16.85
N ARG A 137 -3.07 7.52 16.99
CA ARG A 137 -4.22 6.69 16.58
C ARG A 137 -4.65 5.74 17.68
N ALA A 138 -5.96 5.68 17.94
CA ALA A 138 -6.56 4.82 18.97
C ALA A 138 -6.07 5.13 20.40
N GLN A 139 -5.73 6.40 20.68
CA GLN A 139 -5.33 6.88 22.01
C GLN A 139 -6.30 6.47 23.12
N LYS A 140 -7.61 6.66 22.90
CA LYS A 140 -8.65 6.25 23.86
C LYS A 140 -8.65 4.75 24.15
N GLN A 141 -8.32 3.93 23.15
CA GLN A 141 -8.22 2.48 23.34
C GLN A 141 -6.98 2.11 24.16
N CYS A 142 -5.87 2.81 23.94
CA CYS A 142 -4.66 2.65 24.74
C CYS A 142 -4.91 3.03 26.20
N GLN A 143 -5.54 4.19 26.44
CA GLN A 143 -5.91 4.67 27.78
C GLN A 143 -6.83 3.68 28.50
N GLY A 144 -7.92 3.25 27.84
CA GLY A 144 -8.82 2.26 28.43
C GLY A 144 -8.12 0.93 28.73
N LEU A 145 -7.19 0.48 27.87
CA LEU A 145 -6.44 -0.74 28.14
C LEU A 145 -5.44 -0.59 29.30
N ALA A 146 -4.86 0.61 29.48
CA ALA A 146 -4.00 0.92 30.61
C ALA A 146 -4.79 0.89 31.92
N GLU A 147 -5.99 1.47 31.93
CA GLU A 147 -6.92 1.45 33.07
C GLU A 147 -7.39 0.03 33.39
N ASP A 148 -7.85 -0.73 32.39
CA ASP A 148 -8.33 -2.11 32.55
C ASP A 148 -7.26 -3.07 33.12
N HIS A 149 -5.98 -2.73 32.96
CA HIS A 149 -4.85 -3.59 33.31
C HIS A 149 -3.84 -2.93 34.26
N GLU A 150 -4.21 -1.86 34.96
CA GLU A 150 -3.36 -1.15 35.93
C GLU A 150 -2.74 -2.11 36.95
N ARG A 151 -3.56 -2.99 37.53
CA ARG A 151 -3.11 -4.03 38.47
C ARG A 151 -2.04 -4.96 37.90
N LEU A 152 -2.13 -5.31 36.62
CA LEU A 152 -1.15 -6.19 35.96
C LEU A 152 0.17 -5.44 35.68
N LEU A 153 0.09 -4.14 35.38
CA LEU A 153 1.28 -3.30 35.20
C LEU A 153 2.07 -3.17 36.51
N GLU A 154 1.37 -2.97 37.63
CA GLU A 154 1.96 -2.97 38.98
C GLU A 154 2.56 -4.33 39.34
N GLU A 155 1.83 -5.43 39.10
CA GLU A 155 2.31 -6.80 39.34
C GLU A 155 3.64 -7.07 38.62
N TRP A 156 3.72 -6.75 37.32
CA TRP A 156 4.96 -6.87 36.54
C TRP A 156 6.10 -5.98 37.07
N TRP A 157 5.78 -4.76 37.53
CA TRP A 157 6.75 -3.84 38.10
C TRP A 157 7.39 -4.41 39.37
N HIS A 158 6.59 -5.02 40.25
CA HIS A 158 7.04 -5.59 41.52
C HIS A 158 7.72 -6.96 41.39
N GLU A 159 7.40 -7.74 40.35
CA GLU A 159 8.04 -9.04 40.06
C GLU A 159 9.50 -8.91 39.56
N GLY A 160 10.02 -7.69 39.39
CA GLY A 160 11.44 -7.45 39.09
C GLY A 160 11.79 -7.42 37.61
N GLN A 161 10.80 -7.32 36.72
CA GLN A 161 11.00 -6.98 35.29
C GLN A 161 11.96 -7.93 34.54
N ALA A 162 11.99 -9.22 34.91
CA ALA A 162 12.90 -10.21 34.32
C ALA A 162 12.58 -10.48 32.84
N GLU A 163 11.31 -10.47 32.47
CA GLU A 163 10.82 -10.58 31.10
C GLU A 163 10.33 -9.22 30.59
N SER A 164 10.30 -9.05 29.27
CA SER A 164 9.74 -7.84 28.67
C SER A 164 8.25 -7.71 29.02
N LEU A 165 7.79 -6.48 29.25
CA LEU A 165 6.36 -6.25 29.54
C LEU A 165 5.45 -6.79 28.43
N HIS A 166 5.90 -6.75 27.17
CA HIS A 166 5.16 -7.34 26.05
C HIS A 166 4.97 -8.84 26.21
N ASP A 167 6.03 -9.59 26.53
CA ASP A 167 5.96 -11.05 26.61
C ASP A 167 5.17 -11.48 27.84
N TRP A 168 5.39 -10.82 28.97
CA TRP A 168 4.66 -11.10 30.21
C TRP A 168 3.17 -10.74 30.09
N LEU A 169 2.84 -9.52 29.62
CA LEU A 169 1.46 -9.02 29.56
C LEU A 169 0.72 -9.54 28.32
N CYS A 170 1.23 -9.25 27.12
CA CYS A 170 0.49 -9.47 25.87
C CYS A 170 0.47 -10.93 25.43
N ILE A 171 1.56 -11.68 25.67
CA ILE A 171 1.66 -13.10 25.32
C ILE A 171 1.22 -13.98 26.50
N GLY A 172 1.74 -13.72 27.70
CA GLY A 172 1.47 -14.53 28.90
C GLY A 172 0.09 -14.29 29.51
N LYS A 173 -0.13 -13.11 30.10
CA LYS A 173 -1.34 -12.82 30.90
C LYS A 173 -2.60 -12.66 30.05
N LEU A 174 -2.51 -11.90 28.96
CA LEU A 174 -3.67 -11.57 28.11
C LEU A 174 -3.84 -12.53 26.93
N ALA A 175 -2.83 -13.32 26.58
CA ALA A 175 -2.83 -14.28 25.47
C ALA A 175 -3.30 -13.72 24.11
N VAL A 176 -3.19 -12.40 23.91
CA VAL A 176 -3.66 -11.71 22.69
C VAL A 176 -2.63 -11.70 21.58
N CYS A 177 -1.35 -11.86 21.92
CA CYS A 177 -0.21 -11.92 20.99
C CYS A 177 0.45 -13.32 20.97
N CYS A 178 1.32 -13.49 19.99
CA CYS A 178 2.25 -14.61 19.87
C CYS A 178 3.69 -14.12 20.01
N GLN A 179 4.61 -15.03 20.28
CA GLN A 179 6.05 -14.81 20.15
C GLN A 179 6.41 -14.37 18.72
N ALA A 180 7.54 -13.68 18.59
CA ALA A 180 8.06 -13.30 17.28
C ALA A 180 8.20 -14.54 16.37
N HIS A 181 7.74 -14.41 15.12
CA HIS A 181 7.76 -15.42 14.08
C HIS A 181 6.78 -16.59 14.28
N TYR A 182 5.75 -16.36 15.10
CA TYR A 182 4.59 -17.26 15.25
C TYR A 182 3.29 -16.52 14.92
N TYR A 183 2.27 -17.25 14.46
CA TYR A 183 1.00 -16.66 14.04
C TYR A 183 -0.21 -17.55 14.34
N GLY A 184 -1.40 -16.98 14.17
CA GLY A 184 -2.66 -17.72 14.27
C GLY A 184 -3.09 -18.02 15.71
N PRO A 185 -4.28 -18.61 15.91
CA PRO A 185 -4.86 -18.81 17.24
C PRO A 185 -3.97 -19.64 18.16
N ASP A 186 -3.27 -20.63 17.62
CA ASP A 186 -2.41 -21.54 18.36
C ASP A 186 -0.94 -21.10 18.43
N CYS A 187 -0.59 -19.93 17.85
CA CYS A 187 0.80 -19.48 17.70
C CYS A 187 1.69 -20.57 17.09
N VAL A 188 1.42 -20.93 15.83
CA VAL A 188 2.26 -21.84 15.05
C VAL A 188 3.38 -21.07 14.34
N PRO A 189 4.56 -21.68 14.10
CA PRO A 189 5.68 -20.97 13.49
C PRO A 189 5.36 -20.55 12.05
N CYS A 190 5.88 -19.39 11.66
CA CYS A 190 5.76 -18.87 10.30
C CYS A 190 6.37 -19.79 9.24
N THR A 191 5.96 -19.60 7.98
CA THR A 191 6.57 -20.31 6.83
C THR A 191 8.07 -20.04 6.80
N GLY A 192 8.89 -21.10 6.74
CA GLY A 192 10.35 -21.02 6.90
C GLY A 192 10.87 -21.18 8.33
N GLY A 193 9.97 -21.36 9.31
CA GLY A 193 10.33 -21.55 10.71
C GLY A 193 10.48 -20.24 11.48
N ALA A 194 10.68 -20.35 12.79
CA ALA A 194 10.80 -19.19 13.68
C ALA A 194 12.21 -18.56 13.67
N GLU A 195 13.25 -19.30 13.28
CA GLU A 195 14.63 -18.79 13.25
C GLU A 195 14.85 -17.84 12.05
N LYS A 196 14.37 -18.25 10.87
CA LYS A 196 14.54 -17.48 9.63
C LYS A 196 13.27 -17.54 8.76
N PRO A 197 12.16 -16.93 9.21
CA PRO A 197 10.92 -16.93 8.46
C PRO A 197 11.12 -16.33 7.07
N CYS A 198 10.42 -16.87 6.07
CA CYS A 198 10.49 -16.40 4.68
C CYS A 198 11.92 -16.35 4.12
N ALA A 199 12.77 -17.31 4.52
CA ALA A 199 14.20 -17.37 4.20
C ALA A 199 15.00 -16.10 4.54
N GLY A 200 14.43 -15.18 5.34
CA GLY A 200 14.99 -13.87 5.64
C GLY A 200 14.82 -12.82 4.53
N HIS A 201 13.95 -13.09 3.55
CA HIS A 201 13.71 -12.24 2.37
C HIS A 201 12.22 -11.90 2.22
N GLY A 202 11.51 -11.80 3.33
CA GLY A 202 10.09 -11.44 3.34
C GLY A 202 9.51 -11.33 4.73
N LYS A 203 8.22 -10.98 4.77
CA LYS A 203 7.43 -10.79 5.99
C LYS A 203 6.37 -11.85 6.11
N CYS A 204 6.22 -12.41 7.31
CA CYS A 204 5.17 -13.38 7.60
C CYS A 204 3.82 -12.68 7.88
N LYS A 205 2.76 -13.12 7.18
CA LYS A 205 1.41 -12.62 7.41
C LYS A 205 0.87 -13.11 8.75
N GLY A 206 0.80 -12.19 9.71
CA GLY A 206 0.31 -12.45 11.07
C GLY A 206 1.40 -12.59 12.11
N ASP A 207 2.66 -12.25 11.78
CA ASP A 207 3.81 -12.35 12.68
C ASP A 207 3.57 -11.74 14.07
N GLY A 208 3.65 -12.60 15.08
CA GLY A 208 3.46 -12.33 16.50
C GLY A 208 2.01 -12.03 16.88
N THR A 209 1.04 -12.37 16.04
CA THR A 209 -0.39 -12.13 16.28
C THR A 209 -1.18 -13.43 16.28
N ARG A 210 -2.31 -13.45 17.02
CA ARG A 210 -3.26 -14.57 17.01
C ARG A 210 -4.09 -14.69 15.71
N LYS A 211 -3.69 -13.97 14.65
CA LYS A 211 -4.36 -13.91 13.35
C LYS A 211 -3.34 -14.13 12.23
N GLY A 212 -3.82 -14.19 10.98
CA GLY A 212 -3.00 -14.40 9.80
C GLY A 212 -2.93 -15.87 9.38
N ASN A 213 -2.33 -16.09 8.22
CA ASN A 213 -2.20 -17.41 7.59
C ASN A 213 -0.74 -17.87 7.46
N GLY A 214 0.23 -17.08 7.95
CA GLY A 214 1.64 -17.46 7.99
C GLY A 214 2.37 -17.44 6.65
N GLU A 215 1.68 -17.05 5.57
CA GLU A 215 2.30 -16.94 4.26
C GLU A 215 3.31 -15.80 4.21
N CYS A 216 4.31 -15.95 3.35
CA CYS A 216 5.32 -14.94 3.14
C CYS A 216 4.88 -13.88 2.13
N GLN A 217 5.14 -12.63 2.49
CA GLN A 217 5.14 -11.49 1.58
C GLN A 217 6.60 -11.15 1.29
N CYS A 218 7.09 -11.55 0.11
CA CYS A 218 8.49 -11.39 -0.25
C CYS A 218 8.90 -9.93 -0.43
N ASP A 219 10.16 -9.66 -0.10
CA ASP A 219 10.82 -8.40 -0.39
C ASP A 219 11.06 -8.26 -1.90
N ASP A 220 11.29 -7.02 -2.35
CA ASP A 220 11.56 -6.77 -3.77
C ASP A 220 12.79 -7.55 -4.24
N GLY A 221 12.65 -8.19 -5.41
CA GLY A 221 13.67 -9.08 -5.97
C GLY A 221 13.59 -10.55 -5.54
N TYR A 222 12.71 -10.91 -4.61
CA TYR A 222 12.49 -12.29 -4.18
C TYR A 222 11.08 -12.77 -4.52
N ASN A 223 10.96 -14.08 -4.73
CA ASN A 223 9.73 -14.75 -5.11
C ASN A 223 9.72 -16.18 -4.54
N SER A 224 8.65 -16.93 -4.80
CA SER A 224 8.22 -18.20 -4.20
C SER A 224 7.41 -18.03 -2.91
N THR A 225 6.87 -19.16 -2.44
CA THR A 225 6.18 -19.24 -1.14
C THR A 225 7.10 -19.00 0.05
N LEU A 226 8.41 -19.23 -0.10
CA LEU A 226 9.42 -19.08 0.96
C LEU A 226 10.33 -17.87 0.74
N CYS A 227 10.19 -17.15 -0.38
CA CYS A 227 11.09 -16.05 -0.77
C CYS A 227 12.55 -16.51 -0.98
N ASP A 228 12.76 -17.75 -1.43
CA ASP A 228 14.08 -18.38 -1.64
C ASP A 228 14.50 -18.48 -3.12
N SER A 229 13.78 -17.78 -4.00
CA SER A 229 14.13 -17.63 -5.42
C SER A 229 14.07 -16.17 -5.85
N CYS A 230 14.83 -15.80 -6.88
CA CYS A 230 14.79 -14.44 -7.39
C CYS A 230 13.53 -14.19 -8.22
N ALA A 231 12.96 -12.99 -8.07
CA ALA A 231 11.85 -12.53 -8.88
C ALA A 231 12.28 -12.28 -10.33
N THR A 232 11.32 -12.24 -11.25
CA THR A 232 11.58 -11.85 -12.64
C THR A 232 12.19 -10.46 -12.72
N GLY A 233 13.25 -10.30 -13.53
CA GLY A 233 14.02 -9.06 -13.60
C GLY A 233 15.10 -8.95 -12.52
N TYR A 234 15.34 -10.03 -11.76
CA TYR A 234 16.46 -10.20 -10.86
C TYR A 234 17.21 -11.48 -11.20
N TYR A 235 18.51 -11.51 -10.91
CA TYR A 235 19.37 -12.67 -11.05
C TYR A 235 20.05 -13.01 -9.72
N GLU A 236 20.48 -14.26 -9.59
CA GLU A 236 21.25 -14.72 -8.43
C GLU A 236 22.68 -14.19 -8.52
N SER A 237 22.98 -13.10 -7.81
CA SER A 237 24.34 -12.56 -7.77
C SER A 237 25.24 -13.31 -6.79
N TYR A 238 24.65 -13.98 -5.81
CA TYR A 238 25.35 -14.84 -4.87
C TYR A 238 24.39 -15.86 -4.23
N ARG A 239 24.83 -17.12 -4.11
CA ARG A 239 24.09 -18.18 -3.40
C ARG A 239 25.04 -19.07 -2.61
N ASP A 240 24.75 -19.24 -1.33
CA ASP A 240 25.31 -20.28 -0.47
C ASP A 240 24.20 -21.04 0.29
N ALA A 241 24.58 -21.91 1.24
CA ALA A 241 23.63 -22.73 2.00
C ALA A 241 22.65 -21.92 2.88
N THR A 242 22.98 -20.67 3.20
CA THR A 242 22.26 -19.83 4.17
C THR A 242 21.82 -18.49 3.60
N LYS A 243 22.40 -18.06 2.48
CA LYS A 243 22.27 -16.73 1.92
C LYS A 243 22.03 -16.81 0.42
N LEU A 244 20.94 -16.20 0.00
CA LEU A 244 20.65 -15.88 -1.38
C LEU A 244 20.71 -14.36 -1.53
N LEU A 245 21.37 -13.87 -2.57
CA LEU A 245 21.35 -12.48 -2.95
C LEU A 245 20.82 -12.35 -4.37
N CYS A 246 19.67 -11.70 -4.49
CA CYS A 246 19.08 -11.34 -5.77
C CYS A 246 19.47 -9.90 -6.12
N SER A 247 19.93 -9.69 -7.35
CA SER A 247 20.30 -8.36 -7.86
C SER A 247 19.52 -8.04 -9.11
N LYS A 248 19.13 -6.78 -9.26
CA LYS A 248 18.30 -6.34 -10.39
C LYS A 248 19.06 -6.49 -11.69
N CYS A 249 18.36 -6.96 -12.73
CA CYS A 249 18.88 -6.98 -14.09
C CYS A 249 19.20 -5.57 -14.57
N TYR A 250 20.06 -5.49 -15.60
CA TYR A 250 20.36 -4.22 -16.24
C TYR A 250 19.07 -3.57 -16.78
N ARG A 251 18.96 -2.24 -16.72
CA ARG A 251 17.73 -1.50 -17.01
C ARG A 251 17.16 -1.77 -18.41
N ALA A 252 18.03 -2.13 -19.36
CA ALA A 252 17.67 -2.46 -20.74
C ALA A 252 17.17 -3.91 -20.94
N CYS A 253 17.29 -4.79 -19.94
CA CYS A 253 16.84 -6.18 -20.09
C CYS A 253 15.30 -6.25 -20.08
N ASN A 254 14.73 -6.89 -21.10
CA ASN A 254 13.33 -7.26 -21.14
C ASN A 254 13.16 -8.70 -20.61
N GLY A 255 12.79 -8.83 -19.34
CA GLY A 255 12.60 -10.13 -18.68
C GLY A 255 13.83 -10.61 -17.91
N PRO A 256 14.12 -11.92 -17.90
CA PRO A 256 15.19 -12.50 -17.09
C PRO A 256 16.59 -12.15 -17.62
N CYS A 257 17.56 -12.16 -16.72
CA CYS A 257 18.98 -12.03 -17.05
C CYS A 257 19.80 -13.07 -16.28
N SER A 258 20.98 -13.41 -16.80
CA SER A 258 21.88 -14.42 -16.22
C SER A 258 22.95 -13.83 -15.30
N GLY A 259 23.07 -12.50 -15.20
CA GLY A 259 24.15 -11.85 -14.47
C GLY A 259 24.06 -10.34 -14.47
N ALA A 260 25.19 -9.69 -14.14
CA ALA A 260 25.31 -8.25 -14.18
C ALA A 260 25.47 -7.73 -15.61
N GLY A 261 25.00 -6.50 -15.85
CA GLY A 261 25.27 -5.74 -17.07
C GLY A 261 24.39 -6.08 -18.29
N PRO A 262 24.54 -5.32 -19.38
CA PRO A 262 23.69 -5.39 -20.58
C PRO A 262 23.84 -6.69 -21.38
N LYS A 263 24.97 -7.39 -21.29
CA LYS A 263 25.27 -8.60 -22.07
C LYS A 263 24.54 -9.84 -21.60
N THR A 264 24.10 -9.84 -20.34
CA THR A 264 23.47 -10.98 -19.70
C THR A 264 21.94 -10.96 -19.81
N CYS A 265 21.39 -9.95 -20.50
CA CYS A 265 19.97 -9.88 -20.81
C CYS A 265 19.57 -11.00 -21.78
N ALA A 266 18.45 -11.68 -21.52
CA ALA A 266 17.89 -12.63 -22.49
C ALA A 266 17.31 -11.92 -23.73
N ALA A 267 16.74 -10.73 -23.53
CA ALA A 267 16.22 -9.86 -24.58
C ALA A 267 16.38 -8.39 -24.15
N CYS A 268 16.40 -7.48 -25.12
CA CYS A 268 16.42 -6.05 -24.88
C CYS A 268 15.00 -5.47 -24.87
N LYS A 269 14.79 -4.42 -24.09
CA LYS A 269 13.56 -3.61 -24.13
C LYS A 269 13.49 -2.80 -25.42
N ASP A 270 12.32 -2.29 -25.73
CA ASP A 270 12.14 -1.30 -26.81
C ASP A 270 13.03 -0.06 -26.55
N GLY A 271 13.56 0.53 -27.62
CA GLY A 271 14.60 1.57 -27.55
C GLY A 271 16.02 1.02 -27.35
N TRP A 272 16.19 -0.30 -27.24
CA TRP A 272 17.49 -0.96 -27.12
C TRP A 272 17.65 -2.06 -28.16
N ARG A 273 18.86 -2.24 -28.68
CA ARG A 273 19.21 -3.32 -29.61
C ARG A 273 20.24 -4.26 -28.99
N MET A 274 20.12 -5.55 -29.28
CA MET A 274 21.09 -6.54 -28.83
C MET A 274 22.36 -6.46 -29.68
N ASP A 275 23.49 -6.23 -29.02
CA ASP A 275 24.82 -6.25 -29.58
C ASP A 275 25.61 -7.45 -29.03
N THR A 276 26.39 -8.12 -29.89
CA THR A 276 27.12 -9.34 -29.50
C THR A 276 28.27 -9.08 -28.52
N GLU A 277 28.89 -7.90 -28.61
CA GLU A 277 30.03 -7.53 -27.78
C GLU A 277 29.56 -6.86 -26.49
N PHE A 278 28.68 -5.86 -26.63
CA PHE A 278 28.25 -4.97 -25.56
C PHE A 278 26.91 -5.32 -24.92
N GLY A 279 26.14 -6.25 -25.47
CA GLY A 279 24.81 -6.60 -24.98
C GLY A 279 23.74 -5.62 -25.44
N CYS A 280 22.72 -5.38 -24.61
CA CYS A 280 21.72 -4.36 -24.91
C CYS A 280 22.33 -2.96 -24.92
N VAL A 281 22.45 -2.37 -26.10
CA VAL A 281 22.89 -1.00 -26.33
C VAL A 281 21.72 -0.13 -26.74
N ASP A 282 21.77 1.13 -26.32
CA ASP A 282 20.75 2.12 -26.64
C ASP A 282 20.68 2.35 -28.15
N VAL A 283 19.47 2.52 -28.67
CA VAL A 283 19.27 2.92 -30.07
C VAL A 283 19.18 4.42 -30.09
N ASP A 284 20.14 5.08 -30.74
CA ASP A 284 20.04 6.52 -30.98
C ASP A 284 19.01 6.75 -32.08
N GLU A 285 17.75 7.00 -31.70
CA GLU A 285 16.69 7.23 -32.67
C GLU A 285 16.88 8.52 -33.44
N CYS A 286 17.50 9.54 -32.84
CA CYS A 286 17.81 10.80 -33.51
C CYS A 286 18.78 10.61 -34.68
N HIS A 287 19.70 9.65 -34.54
CA HIS A 287 20.60 9.28 -35.64
C HIS A 287 20.00 8.22 -36.57
N ALA A 288 19.26 7.26 -36.02
CA ALA A 288 18.75 6.11 -36.77
C ALA A 288 17.51 6.43 -37.62
N MET A 289 16.73 7.45 -37.25
CA MET A 289 15.48 7.82 -37.91
C MET A 289 15.55 9.28 -38.38
N ALA A 290 15.55 9.48 -39.70
CA ALA A 290 15.59 10.84 -40.29
C ALA A 290 14.36 11.68 -39.90
N ASP A 291 13.21 11.05 -39.70
CA ASP A 291 11.95 11.69 -39.28
C ASP A 291 11.62 11.38 -37.81
N ALA A 292 12.63 11.18 -36.94
CA ALA A 292 12.41 10.92 -35.51
C ALA A 292 11.49 11.99 -34.88
N CYS A 293 11.75 13.25 -35.22
CA CYS A 293 10.94 14.40 -34.85
C CYS A 293 10.33 15.05 -36.09
N THR A 294 9.10 15.55 -35.98
CA THR A 294 8.38 16.16 -37.10
C THR A 294 8.16 17.65 -36.87
N GLY A 295 8.29 18.45 -37.93
CA GLY A 295 8.07 19.90 -37.89
C GLY A 295 9.29 20.66 -37.37
N ASN A 296 9.07 21.86 -36.81
CA ASN A 296 10.13 22.71 -36.27
C ASN A 296 10.57 22.24 -34.86
N GLN A 297 11.15 21.04 -34.81
CA GLN A 297 11.59 20.35 -33.61
C GLN A 297 12.97 19.74 -33.82
N PHE A 298 13.76 19.70 -32.75
CA PHE A 298 15.04 18.99 -32.72
C PHE A 298 14.94 17.77 -31.79
N CYS A 299 15.77 16.77 -32.08
CA CYS A 299 15.77 15.49 -31.40
C CYS A 299 16.88 15.41 -30.35
N ILE A 300 16.54 14.90 -29.16
CA ILE A 300 17.50 14.57 -28.10
C ILE A 300 17.39 13.09 -27.78
N ASN A 301 18.49 12.35 -28.02
CA ASN A 301 18.55 10.94 -27.66
C ASN A 301 18.68 10.77 -26.14
N SER A 302 18.00 9.76 -25.58
CA SER A 302 18.08 9.41 -24.16
C SER A 302 18.07 7.89 -23.99
N ASP A 303 18.53 7.39 -22.84
CA ASP A 303 18.62 5.94 -22.65
C ASP A 303 17.24 5.24 -22.73
N GLY A 304 17.00 4.51 -23.81
CA GLY A 304 15.81 3.74 -24.12
C GLY A 304 14.68 4.53 -24.77
N SER A 305 14.91 5.77 -25.20
CA SER A 305 13.91 6.62 -25.87
C SER A 305 14.57 7.89 -26.41
N PHE A 306 13.85 8.66 -27.23
CA PHE A 306 14.24 10.02 -27.58
C PHE A 306 13.17 11.03 -27.12
N SER A 307 13.53 12.31 -27.13
CA SER A 307 12.61 13.43 -26.89
C SER A 307 12.70 14.44 -28.01
N CYS A 308 11.55 14.92 -28.47
CA CYS A 308 11.46 16.00 -29.46
C CYS A 308 11.11 17.31 -28.76
N LEU A 309 11.99 18.30 -28.88
CA LEU A 309 11.78 19.63 -28.35
C LEU A 309 11.57 20.61 -29.50
N ARG A 310 10.74 21.64 -29.28
CA ARG A 310 10.51 22.66 -30.31
C ARG A 310 11.71 23.58 -30.40
N CYS A 311 12.02 24.00 -31.62
CA CYS A 311 12.97 25.08 -31.85
C CYS A 311 12.49 26.39 -31.24
N ASP A 312 13.42 27.32 -31.01
CA ASP A 312 13.06 28.68 -30.63
C ASP A 312 12.12 29.30 -31.69
N LYS A 313 11.24 30.20 -31.25
CA LYS A 313 10.27 30.88 -32.13
C LYS A 313 10.94 31.66 -33.28
N SER A 314 12.22 32.02 -33.09
CA SER A 314 13.03 32.74 -34.08
C SER A 314 13.69 31.83 -35.11
N CYS A 315 13.57 30.50 -35.00
CA CYS A 315 14.17 29.53 -35.92
C CYS A 315 13.16 28.93 -36.92
N ASP A 316 13.62 28.69 -38.15
CA ASP A 316 13.01 27.80 -39.15
C ASP A 316 13.98 26.62 -39.40
N GLY A 317 13.88 25.59 -38.57
CA GLY A 317 14.86 24.51 -38.41
C GLY A 317 15.86 24.79 -37.28
N CYS A 318 16.23 23.78 -36.50
CA CYS A 318 17.25 23.85 -35.46
C CYS A 318 17.80 22.46 -35.10
N ASP A 319 19.03 22.44 -34.59
CA ASP A 319 19.70 21.24 -34.04
C ASP A 319 19.84 21.30 -32.51
N GLY A 320 19.29 22.32 -31.85
CA GLY A 320 19.42 22.54 -30.42
C GLY A 320 18.44 23.56 -29.85
N ASP A 321 18.49 23.76 -28.53
CA ASP A 321 17.69 24.78 -27.85
C ASP A 321 18.31 26.17 -28.02
N GLY A 322 17.46 27.19 -28.14
CA GLY A 322 17.85 28.59 -28.21
C GLY A 322 17.93 29.21 -29.62
N PRO A 323 18.00 30.56 -29.72
CA PRO A 323 18.03 31.29 -30.99
C PRO A 323 19.38 31.22 -31.73
N ASP A 324 20.41 30.69 -31.07
CA ASP A 324 21.78 30.51 -31.56
C ASP A 324 21.99 29.16 -32.25
N MET A 325 21.04 28.23 -32.12
CA MET A 325 21.06 26.89 -32.71
C MET A 325 20.10 26.76 -33.91
N CYS A 326 19.68 27.87 -34.51
CA CYS A 326 18.82 27.87 -35.68
C CYS A 326 19.58 27.50 -36.96
N ASP A 327 18.98 26.65 -37.80
CA ASP A 327 19.46 26.40 -39.16
C ASP A 327 19.25 27.63 -40.05
N ASN A 328 18.06 28.23 -39.92
CA ASN A 328 17.67 29.48 -40.56
C ASN A 328 16.82 30.31 -39.60
N CYS A 329 16.82 31.64 -39.75
CA CYS A 329 15.90 32.48 -39.00
C CYS A 329 14.48 32.41 -39.59
N ALA A 330 13.49 32.32 -38.71
CA ALA A 330 12.08 32.35 -39.06
C ALA A 330 11.68 33.68 -39.72
N ASN A 331 10.53 33.67 -40.41
CA ASN A 331 10.00 34.87 -41.05
C ASN A 331 9.81 35.99 -40.00
N SER A 332 10.39 37.16 -40.26
CA SER A 332 10.46 38.35 -39.39
C SER A 332 11.63 38.38 -38.40
N PHE A 333 12.56 37.42 -38.43
CA PHE A 333 13.80 37.45 -37.66
C PHE A 333 15.01 37.61 -38.59
N THR A 334 16.08 38.24 -38.10
CA THR A 334 17.35 38.43 -38.83
C THR A 334 18.52 37.86 -38.04
N TYR A 335 19.52 37.33 -38.75
CA TYR A 335 20.71 36.77 -38.12
C TYR A 335 21.68 37.90 -37.73
N ASP A 336 21.95 38.02 -36.43
CA ASP A 336 22.94 38.95 -35.88
C ASP A 336 24.31 38.25 -35.84
N GLN A 337 25.25 38.70 -36.67
CA GLN A 337 26.60 38.12 -36.76
C GLN A 337 27.44 38.36 -35.51
N ASP A 338 27.21 39.46 -34.78
CA ASP A 338 27.98 39.81 -33.59
C ASP A 338 27.55 38.95 -32.40
N LYS A 339 26.26 38.60 -32.34
CA LYS A 339 25.69 37.74 -31.29
C LYS A 339 25.63 36.26 -31.66
N GLY A 340 25.76 35.93 -32.95
CA GLY A 340 25.68 34.57 -33.46
C GLY A 340 24.30 33.93 -33.28
N MET A 341 23.21 34.70 -33.43
CA MET A 341 21.86 34.23 -33.15
C MET A 341 20.79 35.00 -33.95
N CYS A 342 19.60 34.40 -34.08
CA CYS A 342 18.44 35.06 -34.67
C CYS A 342 17.79 36.05 -33.69
N ILE A 343 17.52 37.27 -34.17
CA ILE A 343 16.89 38.37 -33.41
C ILE A 343 15.73 38.98 -34.19
N ASP A 344 14.78 39.60 -33.49
CA ASP A 344 13.63 40.35 -34.05
C ASP A 344 14.08 41.70 -34.65
#